data_AF-A0A1G2RVZ1-F1
#
_entry.id   AF-A0A1G2RVZ1-F1
#
_cell.length_a   1.000
_cell.length_b   1.000
_cell.length_c   1.000
_cell.angle_alpha   90.00
_cell.angle_beta   90.00
_cell.angle_gamma   90.00
#
_symmetry.space_group_name_H-M   'P 1'
#
loop_
_entity.id
_entity.type
_entity.pdbx_description
1 polymer ?
#
loop_
_entity_poly.entity_id
_entity_poly.type
_entity_poly.pdbx_seq_one_letter_code
_entity_poly.pdbx_strand_id
1 'polypeptide(L)'
;MATKIEEFDKLQLNSSRFDLRPGDTVKVHEKIPVLSEGKSDKKSVERIQVFEGLIIARKHGKGISATITVRKIVAGVGVEKIFPIHAPVIEKIEIVSRGKVRRAKLFYLREAKGRKSRLKKKSFIVPASDKEHLKENNAEGLETNEKEADAITGQGAAKENNPSGENENN
;
A
#
# COMPACT_ATOMS: atom_id res chain seq x y z
N MET A 1 7.99 5.49 34.93
CA MET A 1 8.57 6.70 34.31
C MET A 1 8.94 6.34 32.89
N ALA A 2 8.30 6.95 31.90
CA ALA A 2 8.74 6.78 30.52
C ALA A 2 10.05 7.56 30.36
N THR A 3 11.05 6.92 29.77
CA THR A 3 12.30 7.62 29.44
C THR A 3 12.04 8.62 28.31
N LYS A 4 12.82 9.71 28.21
CA LYS A 4 12.71 10.69 27.10
C LYS A 4 12.75 10.03 25.71
N ILE A 5 13.42 8.88 25.63
CA ILE A 5 13.50 8.04 24.43
C ILE A 5 12.12 7.45 24.06
N GLU A 6 11.36 6.95 25.04
CA GLU A 6 10.03 6.40 24.78
C GLU A 6 9.02 7.46 24.30
N GLU A 7 9.15 8.69 24.76
CA GLU A 7 8.32 9.81 24.29
C GLU A 7 8.65 10.16 22.84
N PHE A 8 9.94 10.19 22.49
CA PHE A 8 10.39 10.40 21.12
C PHE A 8 9.93 9.27 20.19
N ASP A 9 10.06 8.01 20.62
CA ASP A 9 9.65 6.85 19.83
C ASP A 9 8.15 6.88 19.52
N LYS A 10 7.31 7.30 20.47
CA LYS A 10 5.86 7.41 20.26
C LYS A 10 5.49 8.38 19.15
N LEU A 11 6.24 9.48 18.96
CA LEU A 11 6.00 10.43 17.88
C LEU A 11 6.27 9.84 16.49
N GLN A 12 7.12 8.82 16.41
CA GLN A 12 7.51 8.16 15.17
C GLN A 12 6.66 6.92 14.85
N LEU A 13 5.83 6.47 15.79
CA LEU A 13 4.95 5.32 15.58
C LEU A 13 3.80 5.69 14.64
N ASN A 14 3.84 5.18 13.42
CA ASN A 14 2.68 5.21 12.53
C ASN A 14 1.59 4.25 13.06
N SER A 15 0.46 4.81 13.54
CA SER A 15 -0.73 4.18 14.15
C SER A 15 -1.69 3.45 13.19
N SER A 16 -1.41 3.42 11.87
CA SER A 16 -2.26 2.75 10.87
C SER A 16 -1.88 1.28 10.57
N ARG A 17 -0.68 0.79 10.96
CA ARG A 17 -0.09 -0.48 10.44
C ARG A 17 -0.22 -1.73 11.34
N PHE A 18 -1.28 -1.87 12.15
CA PHE A 18 -1.14 -2.61 13.42
C PHE A 18 -1.30 -4.13 13.42
N ASP A 19 -2.00 -4.74 12.47
CA ASP A 19 -2.31 -6.18 12.58
C ASP A 19 -1.63 -7.05 11.52
N LEU A 20 -0.34 -6.80 11.28
CA LEU A 20 0.50 -7.66 10.46
C LEU A 20 0.98 -8.87 11.26
N ARG A 21 0.63 -10.07 10.80
CA ARG A 21 1.02 -11.34 11.43
C ARG A 21 1.81 -12.23 10.48
N PRO A 22 2.68 -13.10 11.02
CA PRO A 22 3.23 -14.21 10.25
C PRO A 22 2.09 -15.05 9.65
N GLY A 23 2.21 -15.39 8.37
CA GLY A 23 1.19 -16.11 7.62
C GLY A 23 0.29 -15.21 6.77
N ASP A 24 0.37 -13.89 6.92
CA ASP A 24 -0.36 -12.96 6.06
C ASP A 24 0.37 -12.74 4.74
N THR A 25 -0.38 -12.68 3.65
CA THR A 25 0.10 -12.23 2.34
C THR A 25 -0.19 -10.74 2.22
N VAL A 26 0.85 -9.96 1.98
CA VAL A 26 0.79 -8.49 1.97
C VAL A 26 1.39 -7.91 0.71
N LYS A 27 0.89 -6.75 0.30
CA LYS A 27 1.49 -5.86 -0.69
C LYS A 27 2.14 -4.70 0.05
N VAL A 28 3.46 -4.59 -0.04
CA VAL A 28 4.22 -3.47 0.53
C VAL A 28 4.51 -2.47 -0.59
N HIS A 29 4.05 -1.23 -0.41
CA HIS A 29 4.32 -0.12 -1.32
C HIS A 29 5.57 0.62 -0.85
N GLU A 30 6.68 0.38 -1.54
CA GLU A 30 8.01 0.93 -1.24
C GLU A 30 8.30 2.12 -2.16
N LYS A 31 8.59 3.28 -1.58
CA LYS A 31 9.05 4.46 -2.32
C LYS A 31 10.51 4.28 -2.68
N ILE A 32 10.82 4.28 -3.97
CA ILE A 32 12.18 4.17 -4.48
C ILE A 32 12.55 5.50 -5.14
N PRO A 33 13.58 6.20 -4.64
CA PRO A 33 14.09 7.39 -5.32
C PRO A 33 14.77 6.98 -6.62
N VAL A 34 14.39 7.64 -7.71
CA VAL A 34 15.02 7.48 -9.02
C VAL A 34 15.74 8.78 -9.34
N LEU A 35 16.98 8.67 -9.80
CA LEU A 35 17.71 9.78 -10.38
C LEU A 35 17.19 9.98 -11.81
N SER A 36 16.58 11.12 -12.09
CA SER A 36 16.31 11.51 -13.46
C SER A 36 17.63 11.94 -14.11
N GLU A 37 18.15 11.14 -15.04
CA GLU A 37 19.29 11.54 -15.86
C GLU A 37 18.82 12.56 -16.89
N GLY A 38 19.11 13.84 -16.65
CA GLY A 38 18.88 14.89 -17.65
C GLY A 38 18.77 16.29 -17.06
N LYS A 39 19.86 17.04 -17.16
CA LYS A 39 20.01 18.50 -16.97
C LYS A 39 19.89 19.01 -15.53
N SER A 40 21.06 19.35 -14.96
CA SER A 40 21.41 20.37 -13.95
C SER A 40 20.60 20.52 -12.64
N ASP A 41 19.34 20.13 -12.60
CA ASP A 41 18.46 20.18 -11.44
C ASP A 41 18.11 18.75 -11.04
N LYS A 42 18.81 18.24 -10.02
CA LYS A 42 18.58 16.89 -9.46
C LYS A 42 17.23 16.83 -8.77
N LYS A 43 16.14 16.69 -9.54
CA LYS A 43 14.82 16.36 -9.00
C LYS A 43 14.79 14.86 -8.70
N SER A 44 14.83 14.48 -7.43
CA SER A 44 14.59 13.10 -7.02
C SER A 44 13.12 12.76 -7.29
N VAL A 45 12.87 11.97 -8.33
CA VAL A 45 11.51 11.48 -8.63
C VAL A 45 11.31 10.19 -7.83
N GLU A 46 10.27 10.14 -6.99
CA GLU A 46 9.91 8.93 -6.26
C GLU A 46 9.02 8.04 -7.12
N ARG A 47 9.35 6.75 -7.26
CA ARG A 47 8.46 5.74 -7.84
C ARG A 47 8.00 4.75 -6.77
N ILE A 48 6.74 4.31 -6.84
CA ILE A 48 6.21 3.30 -5.93
C ILE A 48 6.47 1.92 -6.53
N GLN A 49 7.24 1.10 -5.82
CA GLN A 49 7.45 -0.30 -6.15
C GLN A 49 6.63 -1.17 -5.20
N VAL A 50 5.79 -2.03 -5.77
CA VAL A 50 5.00 -2.97 -4.97
C VAL A 50 5.76 -4.29 -4.82
N PHE A 51 5.87 -4.77 -3.57
CA PHE A 51 6.39 -6.09 -3.24
C PHE A 51 5.29 -6.92 -2.57
N GLU A 52 4.75 -7.89 -3.31
CA GLU A 52 3.71 -8.81 -2.81
C GLU A 52 4.32 -10.12 -2.34
N GLY A 53 4.09 -10.52 -1.09
CA GLY A 53 4.57 -11.80 -0.59
C GLY A 53 4.03 -12.17 0.78
N LEU A 54 4.49 -13.31 1.29
CA LEU A 54 4.08 -13.86 2.57
C LEU A 54 4.98 -13.36 3.69
N ILE A 55 4.39 -12.86 4.78
CA ILE A 55 5.12 -12.56 6.01
C ILE A 55 5.54 -13.88 6.66
N ILE A 56 6.85 -14.13 6.71
CA ILE A 56 7.41 -15.31 7.38
C ILE A 56 7.82 -15.04 8.82
N ALA A 57 8.11 -13.79 9.17
CA ALA A 57 8.50 -13.41 10.51
C ALA A 57 8.14 -11.95 10.78
N ARG A 58 7.82 -11.67 12.05
CA ARG A 58 7.75 -10.32 12.62
C ARG A 58 8.70 -10.27 13.81
N LYS A 59 9.53 -9.24 13.90
CA LYS A 59 10.51 -9.04 14.98
C LYS A 59 10.25 -7.71 15.69
N HIS A 60 10.76 -7.58 16.91
CA HIS A 60 10.68 -6.38 17.77
C HIS A 60 9.25 -5.90 18.12
N GLY A 61 8.26 -6.80 18.00
CA GLY A 61 6.91 -6.60 18.55
C GLY A 61 6.17 -5.39 17.98
N LYS A 62 5.79 -4.47 18.88
CA LYS A 62 5.07 -3.22 18.58
C LYS A 62 5.94 -1.96 18.74
N GLY A 63 7.25 -2.12 18.98
CA GLY A 63 8.17 -0.99 19.13
C GLY A 63 8.53 -0.34 17.79
N ILE A 64 9.23 0.79 17.85
CA ILE A 64 9.67 1.53 16.66
C ILE A 64 10.57 0.70 15.72
N SER A 65 11.35 -0.22 16.30
CA SER A 65 12.22 -1.15 15.59
C SER A 65 11.50 -2.37 15.01
N ALA A 66 10.17 -2.40 15.03
CA ALA A 66 9.38 -3.50 14.49
C ALA A 66 9.65 -3.71 13.00
N THR A 67 10.00 -4.95 12.64
CA THR A 67 10.27 -5.36 11.26
C THR A 67 9.44 -6.57 10.87
N ILE A 68 9.11 -6.66 9.59
CA ILE A 68 8.51 -7.83 8.96
C ILE A 68 9.46 -8.38 7.90
N THR A 69 9.48 -9.70 7.74
CA THR A 69 10.20 -10.36 6.65
C THR A 69 9.18 -10.93 5.69
N VAL A 70 9.16 -10.41 4.45
CA VAL A 70 8.24 -10.80 3.40
C VAL A 70 8.98 -11.65 2.38
N ARG A 71 8.44 -12.84 2.08
CA ARG A 71 9.00 -13.81 1.14
C ARG A 71 8.12 -13.94 -0.10
N LYS A 72 8.74 -13.89 -1.28
CA LYS A 72 8.11 -14.14 -2.59
C LYS A 72 9.01 -15.07 -3.39
N ILE A 73 8.42 -15.92 -4.24
CA ILE A 73 9.17 -16.62 -5.28
C ILE A 73 9.02 -15.82 -6.57
N VAL A 74 10.14 -15.38 -7.15
CA VAL A 74 10.19 -14.63 -8.40
C VAL A 74 11.07 -15.40 -9.36
N ALA A 75 10.55 -15.75 -10.53
CA ALA A 75 11.30 -16.50 -11.56
C ALA A 75 12.01 -17.75 -11.01
N GLY A 76 11.36 -18.50 -10.11
CA GLY A 76 11.93 -19.71 -9.49
C GLY A 76 12.90 -19.46 -8.33
N VAL A 77 13.31 -18.22 -8.07
CA VAL A 77 14.21 -17.85 -6.97
C VAL A 77 13.42 -17.28 -5.80
N GLY A 78 13.72 -17.75 -4.59
CA GLY A 78 13.10 -17.24 -3.35
C GLY A 78 13.73 -15.92 -2.93
N VAL A 79 12.99 -14.83 -3.04
CA VAL A 79 13.40 -13.48 -2.62
C VAL A 79 12.76 -13.16 -1.27
N GLU A 80 13.58 -12.72 -0.32
CA GLU A 80 13.12 -12.20 0.98
C GLU A 80 13.54 -10.73 1.12
N LYS A 81 12.60 -9.90 1.54
CA LYS A 81 12.86 -8.51 1.92
C LYS A 81 12.47 -8.29 3.38
N ILE A 82 13.29 -7.55 4.11
CA ILE A 82 13.00 -7.13 5.49
C ILE A 82 12.57 -5.68 5.46
N PHE A 83 11.38 -5.39 5.99
CA PHE A 83 10.78 -4.06 6.00
C PHE A 83 10.59 -3.57 7.44
N PRO A 84 11.13 -2.39 7.80
CA PRO A 84 10.78 -1.71 9.05
C PRO A 84 9.39 -1.09 8.92
N ILE A 85 8.45 -1.46 9.80
CA ILE A 85 7.02 -1.13 9.68
C ILE A 85 6.77 0.38 9.70
N HIS A 86 7.56 1.11 10.49
CA HIS A 86 7.41 2.55 10.71
C HIS A 86 8.33 3.39 9.82
N ALA A 87 9.06 2.78 8.86
CA ALA A 87 9.93 3.54 7.98
C ALA A 87 9.13 4.46 7.03
N PRO A 88 9.61 5.69 6.76
CA PRO A 88 8.97 6.63 5.84
C PRO A 88 9.06 6.18 4.36
N VAL A 89 9.99 5.29 4.05
CA VAL A 89 10.15 4.66 2.73
C VAL A 89 8.94 3.80 2.38
N ILE A 90 8.17 3.35 3.37
CA ILE A 90 6.95 2.58 3.14
C ILE A 90 5.76 3.53 3.13
N GLU A 91 5.05 3.57 2.02
CA GLU A 91 3.84 4.36 1.87
C GLU A 91 2.65 3.67 2.55
N LYS A 92 2.35 2.43 2.14
CA LYS A 92 1.27 1.61 2.71
C LYS A 92 1.58 0.12 2.66
N ILE A 93 0.90 -0.63 3.52
CA ILE A 93 0.95 -2.10 3.56
C ILE A 93 -0.49 -2.61 3.52
N GLU A 94 -0.85 -3.33 2.47
CA GLU A 94 -2.18 -3.89 2.28
C GLU A 94 -2.16 -5.40 2.55
N ILE A 95 -3.15 -5.90 3.30
CA ILE A 95 -3.31 -7.34 3.54
C ILE A 95 -4.18 -7.92 2.44
N VAL A 96 -3.60 -8.79 1.62
CA VAL A 96 -4.32 -9.48 0.53
C VAL A 96 -5.05 -10.72 1.04
N SER A 97 -4.41 -11.49 1.93
CA SER A 97 -4.96 -12.74 2.44
C SER A 97 -4.32 -13.08 3.79
N ARG A 98 -5.11 -13.66 4.71
CA ARG A 98 -4.59 -14.18 5.99
C ARG A 98 -4.44 -15.69 5.94
N GLY A 99 -3.26 -16.20 6.26
CA GLY A 99 -2.97 -17.64 6.36
C GLY A 99 -3.10 -18.15 7.78
N LYS A 100 -3.72 -19.32 7.97
CA LYS A 100 -3.77 -20.01 9.26
C LYS A 100 -2.43 -20.69 9.52
N VAL A 101 -1.67 -20.13 10.46
CA VAL A 101 -0.40 -20.70 10.92
C VAL A 101 -0.39 -20.90 12.43
N ARG A 102 0.46 -21.81 12.89
CA ARG A 102 0.67 -22.09 14.31
C ARG A 102 2.01 -21.58 14.83
N ARG A 103 2.98 -21.32 13.95
CA ARG A 103 4.33 -20.87 14.31
C ARG A 103 4.44 -19.35 14.14
N ALA A 104 5.12 -18.69 15.07
CA ALA A 104 5.42 -17.26 14.99
C ALA A 104 6.50 -16.92 13.95
N LYS A 105 7.32 -17.89 13.56
CA LYS A 105 8.33 -17.76 12.49
C LYS A 105 8.19 -18.95 11.54
N LEU A 106 7.98 -18.65 10.26
CA LEU A 106 7.70 -19.62 9.20
C LEU A 106 8.95 -19.93 8.37
N PHE A 107 10.12 -20.02 9.01
CA PHE A 107 11.39 -20.28 8.31
C PHE A 107 11.41 -21.60 7.54
N TYR A 108 10.58 -22.56 7.94
CA TYR A 108 10.40 -23.82 7.21
C TYR A 108 9.90 -23.61 5.77
N LEU A 109 9.30 -22.46 5.45
CA LEU A 109 8.87 -22.11 4.08
C LEU A 109 10.03 -21.74 3.15
N ARG A 110 11.26 -21.67 3.67
CA ARG A 110 12.47 -21.52 2.85
C ARG A 110 12.78 -22.79 2.07
N GLU A 111 12.60 -23.93 2.73
CA GLU A 111 12.87 -25.27 2.18
C GLU A 111 11.61 -25.92 1.60
N ALA A 112 10.42 -25.52 2.05
CA ALA A 112 9.17 -26.08 1.56
C ALA A 112 8.94 -25.77 0.07
N LYS A 113 8.67 -26.81 -0.73
CA LYS A 113 8.35 -26.72 -2.16
C LYS A 113 6.96 -27.26 -2.47
N GLY A 114 6.36 -26.77 -3.56
CA GLY A 114 5.10 -27.26 -4.11
C GLY A 114 3.93 -27.13 -3.13
N ARG A 115 3.17 -28.22 -2.94
CA ARG A 115 1.98 -28.21 -2.07
C ARG A 115 2.30 -27.91 -0.60
N LYS A 116 3.52 -28.22 -0.13
CA LYS A 116 3.95 -28.01 1.26
C LYS A 116 4.16 -26.54 1.61
N SER A 117 4.38 -25.66 0.63
CA SER A 117 4.53 -24.22 0.86
C SER A 117 3.18 -23.48 0.89
N ARG A 118 2.08 -24.13 0.47
CA ARG A 118 0.75 -23.51 0.46
C ARG A 118 0.17 -23.50 1.88
N LEU A 119 -0.14 -22.30 2.37
CA LEU A 119 -0.83 -22.12 3.64
C LEU A 119 -2.34 -22.24 3.45
N LYS A 120 -3.03 -22.77 4.46
CA LYS A 120 -4.50 -22.75 4.51
C LYS A 120 -4.97 -21.31 4.70
N LYS A 121 -5.88 -20.84 3.84
CA LYS A 121 -6.49 -19.52 4.00
C LYS A 121 -7.42 -19.51 5.21
N LYS A 122 -7.43 -18.41 5.96
CA LYS A 122 -8.47 -18.11 6.94
C LYS A 122 -9.57 -17.34 6.19
N SER A 123 -10.81 -17.81 6.24
CA SER A 123 -11.94 -17.01 5.77
C SER A 123 -12.00 -15.74 6.61
N PHE A 124 -12.02 -14.58 5.95
CA PHE A 124 -12.19 -13.31 6.64
C PHE A 124 -13.63 -13.24 7.16
N ILE A 125 -13.78 -13.21 8.48
CA ILE A 125 -14.90 -12.47 9.08
C ILE A 125 -14.29 -11.09 9.31
N VAL A 126 -14.69 -10.12 8.50
CA VAL A 126 -14.29 -8.72 8.69
C VAL A 126 -14.91 -8.25 10.01
N PRO A 127 -14.13 -7.89 11.04
CA PRO A 127 -14.69 -7.31 12.25
C PRO A 127 -15.34 -5.96 11.90
N ALA A 128 -16.47 -5.65 12.51
CA ALA A 128 -17.31 -4.50 12.15
C ALA A 128 -16.56 -3.15 12.19
N SER A 129 -15.48 -3.04 12.95
CA SER A 129 -14.62 -1.85 13.08
C SER A 129 -13.93 -1.43 11.79
N ASP A 130 -13.55 -2.38 10.92
CA ASP A 130 -12.82 -2.05 9.68
C ASP A 130 -13.75 -1.46 8.60
N LYS A 131 -15.08 -1.60 8.77
CA LYS A 131 -16.07 -0.97 7.88
C LYS A 131 -16.14 0.55 8.09
N GLU A 132 -15.78 1.06 9.27
CA GLU A 132 -15.88 2.50 9.57
C GLU A 132 -14.75 3.28 8.89
N HIS A 133 -13.50 2.79 8.96
CA HIS A 133 -12.38 3.39 8.24
C HIS A 133 -12.49 3.34 6.70
N LEU A 134 -13.21 2.36 6.14
CA LEU A 134 -13.48 2.32 4.69
C LEU A 134 -14.57 3.30 4.26
N LYS A 135 -15.43 3.77 5.18
CA LYS A 135 -16.45 4.77 4.89
C LYS A 135 -15.88 6.19 4.89
N GLU A 136 -15.03 6.53 5.86
CA GLU A 136 -14.42 7.87 5.97
C GLU A 136 -13.55 8.20 4.75
N ASN A 137 -12.71 7.26 4.31
CA ASN A 137 -11.83 7.49 3.15
C ASN A 137 -12.59 7.58 1.81
N ASN A 138 -13.77 6.95 1.71
CA ASN A 138 -14.61 7.05 0.51
C ASN A 138 -15.49 8.31 0.52
N ALA A 139 -15.88 8.81 1.70
CA ALA A 139 -16.66 10.05 1.82
C ALA A 139 -15.84 11.28 1.42
N GLU A 140 -14.57 11.37 1.85
CA GLU A 140 -13.69 12.49 1.48
C GLU A 140 -13.36 12.53 -0.03
N GLY A 141 -13.29 11.36 -0.69
CA GLY A 141 -13.02 11.27 -2.13
C GLY A 141 -14.21 11.56 -3.05
N LEU A 142 -15.44 11.51 -2.53
CA LEU A 142 -16.64 11.91 -3.27
C LEU A 142 -16.83 13.44 -3.26
N GLU A 143 -16.52 14.10 -2.15
CA GLU A 143 -16.65 15.57 -2.04
C GLU A 143 -15.65 16.35 -2.93
N THR A 144 -14.49 15.79 -3.25
CA THR A 144 -13.51 16.46 -4.12
C THR A 144 -13.87 16.33 -5.61
N ASN A 145 -14.50 15.23 -6.01
CA ASN A 145 -14.92 15.02 -7.41
C ASN A 145 -16.18 15.84 -7.77
N GLU A 146 -17.09 16.07 -6.81
CA GLU A 146 -18.26 16.93 -7.03
C GLU A 146 -17.88 18.41 -7.16
N LYS A 147 -16.88 18.88 -6.40
CA LYS A 147 -16.37 20.26 -6.48
C LYS A 147 -15.59 20.55 -7.76
N GLU A 148 -14.93 19.55 -8.34
CA GLU A 148 -14.27 19.68 -9.66
C GLU A 148 -15.26 19.61 -10.83
N ALA A 149 -16.34 18.85 -10.72
CA ALA A 149 -17.38 18.76 -11.75
C ALA A 149 -18.18 20.08 -11.89
N ASP A 150 -18.55 20.72 -10.77
CA ASP A 150 -19.30 21.98 -10.79
C ASP A 150 -18.50 23.18 -11.31
N ALA A 151 -17.17 23.15 -11.16
CA ALA A 151 -16.27 24.20 -11.64
C ALA A 151 -16.12 24.23 -13.18
N ILE A 152 -16.33 23.09 -13.85
CA ILE A 152 -16.18 22.97 -15.32
C ILE A 152 -17.46 23.44 -16.04
N THR A 153 -18.64 23.34 -15.43
CA THR A 153 -19.92 23.78 -16.00
C THR A 153 -20.19 25.29 -15.91
N GLY A 154 -19.33 26.07 -15.24
CA GLY A 154 -19.55 27.49 -14.96
C GLY A 154 -18.96 28.51 -15.96
N GLN A 155 -18.14 28.09 -16.92
CA GLN A 155 -17.49 29.01 -17.87
C GLN A 155 -17.58 28.48 -19.31
N GLY A 156 -18.65 28.87 -20.02
CA GLY A 156 -18.80 28.53 -21.44
C GLY A 156 -20.16 28.86 -22.05
N ALA A 157 -20.83 29.93 -21.60
CA ALA A 157 -22.04 30.42 -22.24
C ALA A 157 -21.77 31.76 -22.96
N ALA A 158 -21.28 31.69 -24.19
CA ALA A 158 -21.32 32.81 -25.13
C ALA A 158 -21.39 32.30 -26.58
N LYS A 159 -22.59 32.50 -27.17
CA LYS A 159 -22.96 32.63 -28.59
C LYS A 159 -21.89 32.36 -29.66
N GLU A 160 -22.24 31.55 -30.66
CA GLU A 160 -22.33 32.04 -32.06
C GLU A 160 -23.13 31.10 -33.01
N ASN A 161 -24.26 31.65 -33.45
CA ASN A 161 -24.95 31.57 -34.74
C ASN A 161 -24.67 30.41 -35.71
N ASN A 162 -25.76 29.69 -36.01
CA ASN A 162 -25.92 28.85 -37.19
C ASN A 162 -26.37 29.73 -38.37
N PRO A 163 -25.79 29.59 -39.57
CA PRO A 163 -26.57 29.70 -40.78
C PRO A 163 -26.45 28.45 -41.64
N SER A 164 -27.60 28.12 -42.21
CA SER A 164 -27.92 27.11 -43.21
C SER A 164 -27.08 27.17 -44.50
N GLY A 165 -26.94 26.01 -45.16
CA GLY A 165 -26.52 25.85 -46.57
C GLY A 165 -25.73 24.54 -46.71
N GLU A 166 -26.33 23.44 -47.17
CA GLU A 166 -26.50 23.01 -48.58
C GLU A 166 -25.20 22.55 -49.29
N ASN A 167 -25.39 21.50 -50.10
CA ASN A 167 -24.54 20.90 -51.14
C ASN A 167 -23.54 19.81 -50.70
N GLU A 168 -23.82 18.54 -50.99
CA GLU A 168 -23.83 17.85 -52.31
C GLU A 168 -22.42 17.45 -52.77
N ASN A 169 -22.27 16.14 -53.00
CA ASN A 169 -21.33 15.45 -53.91
C ASN A 169 -19.83 15.59 -53.53
N ASN A 170 -18.98 14.56 -53.57
CA ASN A 170 -18.91 13.34 -54.36
C ASN A 170 -17.87 12.44 -53.66
#